data_AF-A0A1F6RZ74-F1
#
_entry.id   AF-A0A1F6RZ74-F1
#
_cell.length_a   1.000
_cell.length_b   1.000
_cell.length_c   1.000
_cell.angle_alpha   90.00
_cell.angle_beta   90.00
_cell.angle_gamma   90.00
#
_symmetry.space_group_name_H-M   'P 1'
#
loop_
_entity.id
_entity.type
_entity.pdbx_description
1 polymer ?
#
loop_
_entity_poly.entity_id
_entity_poly.type
_entity_poly.pdbx_seq_one_letter_code
_entity_poly.pdbx_strand_id
1 'polypeptide(L)'
;MKGKHSNFLIFAALFGLSFSLFGVGTTFSAGVDIQSLQEKAGENPRYSIDKNTQKLTFLCAAEGKLPLETGDLKTFTPQRVARKFFKVYGSYFGIRKSRKDLQMVEQKEESSGMVHIRYAQQHKGVKVFGGEIMVHLNSDYSVSSANGRLVPRVKVNIHPKISKGAAEKAARELWQSEFGTDDPQMQAIELAILNKGILENKKDERDYLVWKINLANRETFRHKTYFINARNGKLVYQRVDAISSLGKKNMK
;
A
#
# COMPACT_ATOMS: atom_id res chain seq x y z
N MET A 1 32.63 64.92 57.16
CA MET A 1 31.16 65.03 56.94
C MET A 1 30.93 65.04 55.43
N LYS A 2 30.49 63.91 54.87
CA LYS A 2 29.11 63.68 54.38
C LYS A 2 28.66 64.69 53.30
N GLY A 3 28.52 64.19 52.07
CA GLY A 3 27.37 64.51 51.22
C GLY A 3 27.66 65.17 49.87
N LYS A 4 27.48 64.41 48.78
CA LYS A 4 26.48 64.62 47.69
C LYS A 4 26.98 64.08 46.34
N HIS A 5 26.41 62.91 45.97
CA HIS A 5 25.72 62.55 44.72
C HIS A 5 25.70 63.60 43.58
N SER A 6 25.71 63.29 42.29
CA SER A 6 25.64 62.04 41.50
C SER A 6 25.84 62.41 40.02
N ASN A 7 26.35 61.50 39.20
CA ASN A 7 25.80 61.15 37.88
C ASN A 7 26.63 60.00 37.28
N PHE A 8 26.05 58.81 37.20
CA PHE A 8 26.59 57.70 36.41
C PHE A 8 25.47 57.06 35.60
N LEU A 9 25.74 56.90 34.30
CA LEU A 9 24.87 56.31 33.30
C LEU A 9 24.57 54.84 33.61
N ILE A 10 23.30 54.43 33.45
CA ILE A 10 22.89 53.02 33.45
C ILE A 10 22.67 52.60 32.00
N PHE A 11 23.46 51.63 31.53
CA PHE A 11 23.18 50.86 30.32
C PHE A 11 22.10 49.80 30.64
N ALA A 12 20.96 49.86 29.96
CA ALA A 12 19.95 48.80 30.00
C ALA A 12 20.26 47.76 28.92
N ALA A 13 20.56 46.54 29.34
CA ALA A 13 20.72 45.38 28.46
C ALA A 13 19.34 44.75 28.17
N LEU A 14 18.95 44.72 26.90
CA LEU A 14 17.78 43.99 26.40
C LEU A 14 18.18 42.52 26.15
N PHE A 15 17.73 41.60 27.01
CA PHE A 15 17.74 40.17 26.73
C PHE A 15 16.50 39.80 25.92
N GLY A 16 16.69 39.54 24.61
CA GLY A 16 15.67 38.93 23.76
C GLY A 16 15.59 37.43 24.02
N LEU A 17 14.51 36.98 24.65
CA LEU A 17 14.15 35.56 24.72
C LEU A 17 13.55 35.14 23.36
N SER A 18 14.37 34.54 22.51
CA SER A 18 13.89 33.82 21.33
C SER A 18 13.29 32.48 21.75
N PHE A 19 11.96 32.40 21.75
CA PHE A 19 11.21 31.16 21.94
C PHE A 19 11.24 30.38 20.62
N SER A 20 12.18 29.43 20.49
CA SER A 20 12.20 28.49 19.37
C SER A 20 11.01 27.53 19.52
N LEU A 21 9.97 27.71 18.71
CA LEU A 21 8.94 26.69 18.53
C LEU A 21 9.61 25.42 17.97
N PHE A 22 9.79 24.41 18.82
CA PHE A 22 10.02 23.04 18.36
C PHE A 22 8.75 22.56 17.66
N GLY A 23 8.71 22.71 16.34
CA GLY A 23 7.78 21.97 15.51
C GLY A 23 8.04 20.49 15.72
N VAL A 24 7.11 19.79 16.38
CA VAL A 24 7.10 18.34 16.46
C VAL A 24 6.76 17.81 15.06
N GLY A 25 7.76 17.82 14.18
CA GLY A 25 7.71 17.02 12.98
C GLY A 25 7.66 15.58 13.44
N THR A 26 6.52 14.90 13.26
CA THR A 26 6.44 13.45 13.41
C THR A 26 7.42 12.85 12.40
N THR A 27 8.62 12.52 12.87
CA THR A 27 9.58 11.71 12.14
C THR A 27 8.93 10.36 11.95
N PHE A 28 8.51 10.07 10.72
CA PHE A 28 8.13 8.72 10.36
C PHE A 28 9.39 7.87 10.50
N SER A 29 9.45 6.99 11.51
CA SER A 29 10.50 5.99 11.54
C SER A 29 10.50 5.25 10.21
N ALA A 30 11.68 5.17 9.59
CA ALA A 30 11.85 4.44 8.34
C ALA A 30 11.40 2.99 8.53
N GLY A 31 11.63 2.41 9.72
CA GLY A 31 11.29 1.04 10.08
C GLY A 31 10.01 0.84 10.89
N VAL A 32 9.81 -0.41 11.30
CA VAL A 32 8.78 -0.83 12.25
C VAL A 32 9.36 -0.62 13.65
N ASP A 33 8.63 0.08 14.52
CA ASP A 33 8.93 0.12 15.95
C ASP A 33 8.51 -1.22 16.57
N ILE A 34 9.48 -2.11 16.80
CA ILE A 34 9.24 -3.48 17.25
C ILE A 34 8.75 -3.52 18.70
N GLN A 35 9.30 -2.67 19.56
CA GLN A 35 8.87 -2.59 20.95
C GLN A 35 7.39 -2.20 21.01
N SER A 36 7.00 -1.13 20.30
CA SER A 36 5.60 -0.71 20.24
C SER A 36 4.71 -1.79 19.58
N LEU A 37 5.22 -2.52 18.59
CA LEU A 37 4.47 -3.63 17.98
C LEU A 37 4.20 -4.74 19.00
N GLN A 38 5.20 -5.17 19.76
CA GLN A 38 5.08 -6.23 20.77
C GLN A 38 4.14 -5.80 21.89
N GLU A 39 4.28 -4.58 22.41
CA GLU A 39 3.37 -4.01 23.43
C GLU A 39 1.89 -4.07 22.99
N LYS A 40 1.62 -3.89 21.69
CA LYS A 40 0.25 -3.93 21.14
C LYS A 40 -0.21 -5.31 20.70
N ALA A 41 0.69 -6.18 20.27
CA ALA A 41 0.36 -7.47 19.68
C ALA A 41 0.36 -8.62 20.70
N GLY A 42 0.80 -8.34 21.94
CA GLY A 42 0.98 -9.35 22.99
C GLY A 42 2.40 -9.90 23.01
N GLU A 43 2.66 -10.88 23.88
CA GLU A 43 3.97 -11.51 23.96
C GLU A 43 4.30 -12.32 22.69
N ASN A 44 5.52 -12.17 22.18
CA ASN A 44 6.10 -12.98 21.10
C ASN A 44 5.25 -13.14 19.81
N PRO A 45 4.67 -12.06 19.24
CA PRO A 45 3.94 -12.17 17.99
C PRO A 45 4.86 -12.65 16.87
N ARG A 46 4.32 -13.44 15.94
CA ARG A 46 5.06 -13.82 14.73
C ARG A 46 4.88 -12.73 13.68
N TYR A 47 5.97 -12.26 13.09
CA TYR A 47 5.91 -11.21 12.07
C TYR A 47 7.02 -11.37 11.03
N SER A 48 6.87 -10.68 9.91
CA SER A 48 7.91 -10.56 8.90
C SER A 48 7.98 -9.12 8.41
N ILE A 49 9.20 -8.65 8.15
CA ILE A 49 9.47 -7.29 7.68
C ILE A 49 10.06 -7.40 6.28
N ASP A 50 9.55 -6.59 5.38
CA ASP A 50 10.18 -6.41 4.08
C ASP A 50 11.48 -5.61 4.22
N LYS A 51 12.61 -6.21 3.83
CA LYS A 51 13.93 -5.58 3.88
C LYS A 51 14.03 -4.27 3.07
N ASN A 52 13.22 -4.12 2.02
CA ASN A 52 13.31 -2.98 1.11
C ASN A 52 12.54 -1.75 1.62
N THR A 53 11.36 -1.97 2.21
CA THR A 53 10.45 -0.92 2.69
C THR A 53 10.47 -0.74 4.20
N GLN A 54 11.01 -1.71 4.94
CA GLN A 54 11.03 -1.75 6.40
C GLN A 54 9.62 -1.65 6.99
N LYS A 55 8.66 -2.33 6.36
CA LYS A 55 7.26 -2.47 6.79
C LYS A 55 6.90 -3.94 6.94
N LEU A 56 5.90 -4.21 7.77
CA LEU A 56 5.38 -5.56 7.95
C LEU A 56 4.82 -6.09 6.64
N THR A 57 5.12 -7.35 6.36
CA THR A 57 4.45 -8.17 5.34
C THR A 57 3.59 -9.27 5.97
N PHE A 58 3.79 -9.52 7.25
CA PHE A 58 3.06 -10.50 8.03
C PHE A 58 3.02 -10.10 9.50
N LEU A 59 1.87 -10.33 10.14
CA LEU A 59 1.68 -10.27 11.58
C LEU A 59 0.70 -11.37 11.97
N CYS A 60 1.01 -12.13 13.01
CA CYS A 60 0.17 -13.19 13.55
C CYS A 60 0.32 -13.23 15.07
N ALA A 61 -0.82 -13.41 15.74
CA ALA A 61 -0.85 -13.58 17.18
C ALA A 61 -0.09 -14.85 17.61
N ALA A 62 0.58 -14.77 18.75
CA ALA A 62 1.11 -15.95 19.43
C ALA A 62 -0.04 -16.76 20.06
N GLU A 63 -0.96 -16.07 20.73
CA GLU A 63 -2.06 -16.67 21.49
C GLU A 63 -3.41 -16.60 20.75
N GLY A 64 -3.41 -17.00 19.48
CA GLY A 64 -4.64 -17.17 18.68
C GLY A 64 -5.34 -15.88 18.21
N LYS A 65 -5.21 -14.75 18.93
CA LYS A 65 -5.81 -13.46 18.55
C LYS A 65 -4.91 -12.25 18.84
N LEU A 66 -4.94 -11.28 17.93
CA LEU A 66 -4.32 -9.98 18.13
C LEU A 66 -5.22 -9.09 19.01
N PRO A 67 -4.68 -8.41 20.02
CA PRO A 67 -5.44 -7.49 20.86
C PRO A 67 -6.13 -6.39 20.05
N LEU A 68 -7.44 -6.26 20.20
CA LEU A 68 -8.21 -5.12 19.72
C LEU A 68 -9.07 -4.62 20.87
N GLU A 69 -8.96 -3.33 21.21
CA GLU A 69 -9.83 -2.70 22.21
C GLU A 69 -11.26 -2.60 21.69
N THR A 70 -12.04 -3.66 21.93
CA THR A 70 -13.42 -3.79 21.48
C THR A 70 -14.25 -4.57 22.50
N GLY A 71 -15.54 -4.22 22.61
CA GLY A 71 -16.53 -5.17 23.14
C GLY A 71 -16.68 -6.39 22.23
N ASP A 72 -17.74 -7.17 22.41
CA ASP A 72 -17.98 -8.39 21.63
C ASP A 72 -17.85 -8.15 20.11
N LEU A 73 -16.84 -8.77 19.50
CA LEU A 73 -16.49 -8.60 18.10
C LEU A 73 -17.58 -9.10 17.16
N LYS A 74 -18.41 -10.07 17.59
CA LYS A 74 -19.53 -10.58 16.79
C LYS A 74 -20.64 -9.57 16.58
N THR A 75 -20.68 -8.50 17.39
CA THR A 75 -21.59 -7.36 17.15
C THR A 75 -21.17 -6.49 15.96
N PHE A 76 -19.97 -6.71 15.41
CA PHE A 76 -19.46 -6.02 14.23
C PHE A 76 -19.48 -6.92 13.00
N THR A 77 -19.61 -6.31 11.82
CA THR A 77 -19.33 -7.02 10.57
C THR A 77 -17.83 -7.37 10.48
N PRO A 78 -17.45 -8.48 9.81
CA PRO A 78 -16.04 -8.82 9.57
C PRO A 78 -15.23 -7.65 9.00
N GLN A 79 -15.81 -6.94 8.02
CA GLN A 79 -15.21 -5.74 7.45
C GLN A 79 -14.92 -4.65 8.50
N ARG A 80 -15.83 -4.42 9.46
CA ARG A 80 -15.62 -3.43 10.51
C ARG A 80 -14.51 -3.87 11.49
N VAL A 81 -14.37 -5.17 11.74
CA VAL A 81 -13.23 -5.71 12.51
C VAL A 81 -11.91 -5.50 11.78
N ALA A 82 -11.81 -5.81 10.48
CA ALA A 82 -10.61 -5.53 9.70
C ALA A 82 -10.25 -4.03 9.66
N ARG A 83 -11.25 -3.14 9.60
CA ARG A 83 -11.00 -1.69 9.71
C ARG A 83 -10.46 -1.31 11.09
N LYS A 84 -10.90 -1.96 12.17
CA LYS A 84 -10.33 -1.78 13.51
C LYS A 84 -8.89 -2.28 13.58
N PHE A 85 -8.59 -3.43 13.00
CA PHE A 85 -7.21 -3.91 12.83
C PHE A 85 -6.31 -2.85 12.18
N PHE A 86 -6.74 -2.25 11.06
CA PHE A 86 -5.96 -1.19 10.42
C PHE A 86 -5.85 0.10 11.26
N LYS A 87 -6.73 0.33 12.24
CA LYS A 87 -6.57 1.44 13.20
C LYS A 87 -5.34 1.25 14.07
N VAL A 88 -5.14 0.01 14.52
CA VAL A 88 -4.18 -0.35 15.56
C VAL A 88 -2.83 -0.69 14.93
N TYR A 89 -2.84 -1.55 13.91
CA TYR A 89 -1.64 -2.15 13.34
C TYR A 89 -1.28 -1.62 11.94
N GLY A 90 -2.17 -0.86 11.30
CA GLY A 90 -2.01 -0.48 9.89
C GLY A 90 -0.74 0.31 9.59
N SER A 91 -0.27 1.15 10.53
CA SER A 91 0.96 1.93 10.34
C SER A 91 2.21 1.05 10.18
N TYR A 92 2.26 -0.12 10.81
CA TYR A 92 3.38 -1.05 10.68
C TYR A 92 3.45 -1.67 9.28
N PHE A 93 2.31 -1.81 8.60
CA PHE A 93 2.20 -2.22 7.19
C PHE A 93 2.40 -1.05 6.21
N GLY A 94 2.67 0.17 6.69
CA GLY A 94 2.83 1.36 5.84
C GLY A 94 1.52 2.04 5.43
N ILE A 95 0.39 1.67 6.04
CA ILE A 95 -0.90 2.32 5.81
C ILE A 95 -0.91 3.67 6.55
N ARG A 96 -1.26 4.75 5.85
CA ARG A 96 -1.39 6.09 6.45
C ARG A 96 -2.68 6.16 7.29
N LYS A 97 -2.77 7.14 8.21
CA LYS A 97 -3.93 7.32 9.10
C LYS A 97 -5.29 7.37 8.37
N SER A 98 -5.31 7.83 7.11
CA SER A 98 -6.50 7.77 6.26
C SER A 98 -6.61 6.42 5.56
N ARG A 99 -7.58 5.59 5.96
CA ARG A 99 -7.88 4.29 5.31
C ARG A 99 -8.47 4.42 3.90
N LYS A 100 -8.57 5.65 3.36
CA LYS A 100 -9.04 5.90 1.98
C LYS A 100 -8.14 5.23 0.93
N ASP A 101 -6.94 4.82 1.33
CA ASP A 101 -5.96 4.14 0.48
C ASP A 101 -6.17 2.61 0.40
N LEU A 102 -7.21 2.06 1.04
CA LEU A 102 -7.57 0.64 0.96
C LEU A 102 -9.03 0.45 0.52
N GLN A 103 -9.23 -0.35 -0.52
CA GLN A 103 -10.54 -0.77 -1.02
C GLN A 103 -10.72 -2.26 -0.73
N MET A 104 -11.82 -2.63 -0.07
CA MET A 104 -12.16 -4.05 0.09
C MET A 104 -12.52 -4.64 -1.28
N VAL A 105 -11.87 -5.74 -1.66
CA VAL A 105 -12.10 -6.40 -2.96
C VAL A 105 -12.69 -7.79 -2.81
N GLU A 106 -12.58 -8.41 -1.63
CA GLU A 106 -13.10 -9.75 -1.37
C GLU A 106 -13.33 -9.95 0.13
N GLN A 107 -14.42 -10.65 0.45
CA GLN A 107 -14.67 -11.25 1.75
C GLN A 107 -15.07 -12.70 1.49
N LYS A 108 -14.35 -13.64 2.09
CA LYS A 108 -14.61 -15.07 1.96
C LYS A 108 -14.74 -15.69 3.35
N GLU A 109 -15.83 -16.38 3.58
CA GLU A 109 -16.05 -17.20 4.78
C GLU A 109 -15.83 -18.67 4.44
N GLU A 110 -15.14 -19.38 5.32
CA GLU A 110 -14.84 -20.80 5.17
C GLU A 110 -15.80 -21.65 6.02
N SER A 111 -15.91 -22.94 5.71
CA SER A 111 -16.79 -23.86 6.46
C SER A 111 -16.42 -23.99 7.95
N SER A 112 -15.17 -23.69 8.31
CA SER A 112 -14.70 -23.60 9.69
C SER A 112 -15.20 -22.35 10.44
N GLY A 113 -15.86 -21.42 9.75
CA GLY A 113 -16.24 -20.11 10.25
C GLY A 113 -15.14 -19.05 10.17
N MET A 114 -13.93 -19.40 9.70
CA MET A 114 -12.88 -18.40 9.46
C MET A 114 -13.28 -17.44 8.34
N VAL A 115 -12.92 -16.17 8.49
CA VAL A 115 -13.21 -15.13 7.48
C VAL A 115 -11.93 -14.48 6.98
N HIS A 116 -11.77 -14.42 5.67
CA HIS A 116 -10.68 -13.74 4.99
C HIS A 116 -11.20 -12.48 4.31
N ILE A 117 -10.54 -11.34 4.57
CA ILE A 117 -10.94 -10.06 3.98
C ILE A 117 -9.74 -9.48 3.26
N ARG A 118 -9.84 -9.38 1.94
CA ARG A 118 -8.77 -8.85 1.08
C ARG A 118 -9.05 -7.42 0.69
N TYR A 119 -8.02 -6.59 0.80
CA TYR A 119 -8.03 -5.19 0.42
C TYR A 119 -6.98 -4.95 -0.66
N ALA A 120 -7.37 -4.19 -1.68
CA ALA A 120 -6.44 -3.61 -2.65
C ALA A 120 -6.05 -2.20 -2.22
N GLN A 121 -4.77 -1.88 -2.38
CA GLN A 121 -4.28 -0.53 -2.19
C GLN A 121 -4.68 0.37 -3.35
N GLN A 122 -5.06 1.61 -3.04
CA GLN A 122 -5.30 2.66 -4.02
C GLN A 122 -4.65 3.97 -3.58
N HIS A 123 -4.32 4.82 -4.55
CA HIS A 123 -3.90 6.19 -4.30
C HIS A 123 -4.76 7.12 -5.15
N LYS A 124 -5.52 7.99 -4.48
CA LYS A 124 -6.47 8.91 -5.13
C LYS A 124 -7.45 8.19 -6.09
N GLY A 125 -7.92 7.01 -5.69
CA GLY A 125 -8.86 6.19 -6.47
C GLY A 125 -8.22 5.32 -7.56
N VAL A 126 -6.92 5.44 -7.82
CA VAL A 126 -6.21 4.56 -8.77
C VAL A 126 -5.59 3.38 -8.04
N LYS A 127 -5.86 2.15 -8.48
CA LYS A 127 -5.33 0.93 -7.86
C LYS A 127 -3.81 0.87 -7.98
N VAL A 128 -3.13 0.48 -6.90
CA VAL A 128 -1.72 0.13 -6.91
C VAL A 128 -1.60 -1.36 -7.25
N PHE A 129 -0.99 -1.66 -8.39
CA PHE A 129 -0.85 -3.04 -8.84
C PHE A 129 0.07 -3.83 -7.91
N GLY A 130 -0.38 -5.02 -7.50
CA GLY A 130 0.32 -5.88 -6.53
C GLY A 130 0.23 -5.41 -5.06
N GLY A 131 -0.24 -4.19 -4.80
CA GLY A 131 -0.44 -3.67 -3.46
C GLY A 131 -1.71 -4.23 -2.85
N GLU A 132 -1.61 -5.29 -2.05
CA GLU A 132 -2.76 -5.95 -1.42
C GLU A 132 -2.42 -6.37 0.03
N ILE A 133 -3.46 -6.40 0.87
CA ILE A 133 -3.37 -6.90 2.24
C ILE A 133 -4.63 -7.71 2.59
N MET A 134 -4.43 -8.84 3.25
CA MET A 134 -5.49 -9.72 3.73
C MET A 134 -5.48 -9.74 5.25
N VAL A 135 -6.68 -9.69 5.84
CA VAL A 135 -6.89 -9.86 7.28
C VAL A 135 -7.64 -11.18 7.48
N HIS A 136 -7.15 -12.00 8.40
CA HIS A 136 -7.69 -13.30 8.74
C HIS A 136 -8.40 -13.21 10.10
N LEU A 137 -9.67 -13.60 10.12
CA LEU A 137 -10.48 -13.66 11.32
C LEU A 137 -10.78 -15.13 11.67
N ASN A 138 -10.76 -15.43 12.95
CA ASN A 138 -11.28 -16.67 13.52
C ASN A 138 -12.82 -16.68 13.47
N SER A 139 -13.44 -17.81 13.83
CA SER A 139 -14.90 -17.99 13.87
C SER A 139 -15.61 -17.13 14.93
N ASP A 140 -14.86 -16.58 15.88
CA ASP A 140 -15.32 -15.56 16.85
C ASP A 140 -15.09 -14.11 16.37
N TYR A 141 -14.66 -13.95 15.12
CA TYR A 141 -14.24 -12.70 14.48
C TYR A 141 -13.01 -12.03 15.11
N SER A 142 -12.31 -12.68 16.05
CA SER A 142 -11.00 -12.21 16.50
C SER A 142 -9.98 -12.29 15.37
N VAL A 143 -9.05 -11.32 15.30
CA VAL A 143 -8.04 -11.28 14.24
C VAL A 143 -6.91 -12.23 14.59
N SER A 144 -6.71 -13.29 13.80
CA SER A 144 -5.60 -14.22 14.01
C SER A 144 -4.30 -13.73 13.37
N SER A 145 -4.40 -13.16 12.16
CA SER A 145 -3.25 -12.67 11.41
C SER A 145 -3.63 -11.69 10.31
N ALA A 146 -2.62 -11.03 9.74
CA ALA A 146 -2.70 -10.31 8.49
C ALA A 146 -1.41 -10.50 7.69
N ASN A 147 -1.55 -10.63 6.37
CA ASN A 147 -0.41 -10.71 5.46
C ASN A 147 -0.65 -9.86 4.21
N GLY A 148 0.41 -9.36 3.62
CA GLY A 148 0.31 -8.56 2.41
C GLY A 148 1.53 -7.72 2.15
N ARG A 149 1.52 -7.00 1.04
CA ARG A 149 2.59 -6.08 0.68
C ARG A 149 1.95 -4.82 0.12
N LEU A 150 2.32 -3.68 0.67
CA LEU A 150 1.80 -2.38 0.26
C LEU A 150 2.98 -1.50 -0.15
N VAL A 151 2.71 -0.52 -1.02
CA VAL A 151 3.69 0.50 -1.39
C VAL A 151 3.55 1.67 -0.41
N PRO A 152 4.50 1.88 0.52
CA PRO A 152 4.41 2.99 1.46
C PRO A 152 4.66 4.31 0.74
N ARG A 153 3.92 5.36 1.13
CA ARG A 153 4.10 6.74 0.64
C ARG A 153 4.07 6.86 -0.90
N VAL A 154 3.05 6.29 -1.54
CA VAL A 154 2.83 6.43 -2.98
C VAL A 154 2.89 7.90 -3.41
N LYS A 155 3.76 8.21 -4.38
CA LYS A 155 4.04 9.57 -4.90
C LYS A 155 4.01 9.58 -6.42
N VAL A 156 2.82 9.79 -6.98
CA VAL A 156 2.66 9.90 -8.43
C VAL A 156 1.48 10.82 -8.79
N ASN A 157 1.60 11.54 -9.90
CA ASN A 157 0.46 12.25 -10.48
C ASN A 157 -0.43 11.26 -11.25
N ILE A 158 -1.72 11.23 -10.92
CA ILE A 158 -2.69 10.27 -11.47
C ILE A 158 -3.34 10.73 -12.79
N HIS A 159 -2.96 11.89 -13.33
CA HIS A 159 -3.45 12.36 -14.62
C HIS A 159 -2.55 11.83 -15.75
N PRO A 160 -3.06 10.96 -16.62
CA PRO A 160 -2.31 10.47 -17.77
C PRO A 160 -2.05 11.62 -18.77
N LYS A 161 -0.89 11.63 -19.41
CA LYS A 161 -0.56 12.53 -20.52
C LYS A 161 -0.74 11.89 -21.89
N ILE A 162 -0.78 10.55 -21.96
CA ILE A 162 -1.11 9.82 -23.18
C ILE A 162 -2.51 9.23 -23.06
N SER A 163 -3.23 9.18 -24.18
CA SER A 163 -4.55 8.56 -24.24
C SER A 163 -4.47 7.04 -24.08
N LYS A 164 -5.61 6.47 -23.71
CA LYS A 164 -5.82 5.01 -23.67
C LYS A 164 -5.48 4.35 -25.03
N GLY A 165 -5.91 4.96 -26.14
CA GLY A 165 -5.63 4.44 -27.49
C GLY A 165 -4.15 4.49 -27.89
N ALA A 166 -3.43 5.55 -27.50
CA ALA A 166 -1.98 5.63 -27.74
C ALA A 166 -1.22 4.54 -26.97
N ALA A 167 -1.64 4.24 -25.73
CA ALA A 167 -1.06 3.17 -24.95
C ALA A 167 -1.40 1.77 -25.50
N GLU A 168 -2.62 1.57 -25.98
CA GLU A 168 -3.01 0.34 -26.69
C GLU A 168 -2.16 0.11 -27.94
N LYS A 169 -1.97 1.13 -28.78
CA LYS A 169 -1.11 1.06 -29.98
C LYS A 169 0.30 0.62 -29.60
N ALA A 170 0.90 1.24 -28.58
CA ALA A 170 2.23 0.88 -28.09
C ALA A 170 2.30 -0.58 -27.59
N ALA A 171 1.27 -1.08 -26.90
CA ALA A 171 1.22 -2.46 -26.44
C ALA A 171 1.10 -3.47 -27.59
N ARG A 172 0.34 -3.14 -28.64
CA ARG A 172 0.22 -3.97 -29.86
C ARG A 172 1.51 -3.99 -30.66
N GLU A 173 2.21 -2.86 -30.77
CA GLU A 173 3.54 -2.80 -31.39
C GLU A 173 4.55 -3.69 -30.64
N LEU A 174 4.54 -3.66 -29.30
CA LEU A 174 5.37 -4.55 -28.49
C LEU A 174 5.02 -6.03 -28.71
N TRP A 175 3.72 -6.36 -28.76
CA TRP A 175 3.27 -7.72 -29.07
C TRP A 175 3.79 -8.18 -30.44
N GLN A 176 3.57 -7.40 -31.49
CA GLN A 176 4.01 -7.71 -32.85
C GLN A 176 5.54 -7.84 -32.94
N SER A 177 6.29 -7.00 -32.21
CA SER A 177 7.75 -7.09 -32.18
C SER A 177 8.27 -8.42 -31.63
N GLU A 178 7.50 -9.07 -30.76
CA GLU A 178 7.87 -10.35 -30.14
C GLU A 178 7.26 -11.56 -30.84
N PHE A 179 6.08 -11.38 -31.43
CA PHE A 179 5.24 -12.48 -31.91
C PHE A 179 4.92 -12.42 -33.41
N GLY A 180 5.45 -11.43 -34.13
CA GLY A 180 5.30 -11.29 -35.57
C GLY A 180 3.86 -10.98 -35.97
N THR A 181 3.28 -11.85 -36.81
CA THR A 181 1.92 -11.71 -37.36
C THR A 181 0.81 -12.19 -36.43
N ASP A 182 1.15 -12.65 -35.23
CA ASP A 182 0.19 -13.04 -34.19
C ASP A 182 -0.68 -11.85 -33.77
N ASP A 183 -2.00 -11.95 -33.93
CA ASP A 183 -2.94 -10.86 -33.65
C ASP A 183 -3.66 -11.03 -32.31
N PRO A 184 -3.34 -10.21 -31.28
CA PRO A 184 -3.96 -10.34 -29.98
C PRO A 184 -5.30 -9.62 -29.89
N GLN A 185 -6.20 -10.21 -29.12
CA GLN A 185 -7.41 -9.56 -28.64
C GLN A 185 -7.16 -8.80 -27.34
N MET A 186 -7.69 -7.57 -27.26
CA MET A 186 -7.65 -6.76 -26.04
C MET A 186 -8.59 -7.35 -24.99
N GLN A 187 -8.04 -7.80 -23.87
CA GLN A 187 -8.83 -8.35 -22.76
C GLN A 187 -9.22 -7.27 -21.77
N ALA A 188 -8.29 -6.38 -21.44
CA ALA A 188 -8.51 -5.29 -20.50
C ALA A 188 -7.49 -4.18 -20.68
N ILE A 189 -7.90 -2.94 -20.40
CA ILE A 189 -7.00 -1.79 -20.33
C ILE A 189 -7.51 -0.82 -19.28
N GLU A 190 -6.71 -0.63 -18.24
CA GLU A 190 -7.04 0.15 -17.05
C GLU A 190 -5.85 1.02 -16.59
N LEU A 191 -6.15 2.13 -15.93
CA LEU A 191 -5.12 2.97 -15.31
C LEU A 191 -4.73 2.36 -13.97
N ALA A 192 -3.43 2.22 -13.73
CA ALA A 192 -2.89 1.65 -12.50
C ALA A 192 -1.64 2.41 -12.05
N ILE A 193 -1.28 2.23 -10.78
CA ILE A 193 0.01 2.65 -10.25
C ILE A 193 0.90 1.42 -10.12
N LEU A 194 2.09 1.50 -10.67
CA LEU A 194 3.09 0.43 -10.60
C LEU A 194 4.32 0.92 -9.84
N ASN A 195 4.68 0.19 -8.80
CA ASN A 195 6.00 0.26 -8.18
C ASN A 195 6.71 -1.06 -8.48
N LYS A 196 7.85 -1.04 -9.19
CA LYS A 196 8.49 -2.31 -9.58
C LYS A 196 9.07 -3.06 -8.39
N GLY A 197 9.37 -2.37 -7.29
CA GLY A 197 9.92 -2.97 -6.08
C GLY A 197 8.99 -3.99 -5.43
N ILE A 198 7.68 -3.87 -5.64
CA ILE A 198 6.71 -4.87 -5.17
C ILE A 198 6.74 -6.16 -6.01
N LEU A 199 7.05 -6.06 -7.31
CA LEU A 199 7.05 -7.19 -8.24
C LEU A 199 8.39 -7.91 -8.26
N GLU A 200 9.48 -7.16 -8.20
CA GLU A 200 10.85 -7.66 -8.34
C GLU A 200 11.53 -7.89 -6.98
N ASN A 201 10.80 -7.71 -5.87
CA ASN A 201 11.28 -7.82 -4.50
C ASN A 201 12.60 -7.05 -4.25
N LYS A 202 12.69 -5.85 -4.80
CA LYS A 202 13.86 -4.98 -4.69
C LYS A 202 13.44 -3.59 -4.21
N LYS A 203 14.41 -2.82 -3.70
CA LYS A 203 14.15 -1.43 -3.38
C LYS A 203 13.92 -0.65 -4.68
N ASP A 204 12.71 -0.12 -4.85
CA ASP A 204 12.37 0.84 -5.90
C ASP A 204 11.45 1.91 -5.30
N GLU A 205 11.90 3.15 -5.35
CA GLU A 205 11.17 4.29 -4.82
C GLU A 205 10.33 4.99 -5.90
N ARG A 206 10.37 4.50 -7.15
CA ARG A 206 9.63 5.08 -8.27
C ARG A 206 8.26 4.45 -8.42
N ASP A 207 7.26 5.31 -8.33
CA ASP A 207 5.87 4.99 -8.66
C ASP A 207 5.52 5.53 -10.03
N TYR A 208 5.07 4.64 -10.91
CA TYR A 208 4.66 4.97 -12.27
C TYR A 208 3.15 4.95 -12.37
N LEU A 209 2.56 6.00 -12.94
CA LEU A 209 1.23 5.91 -13.50
C LEU A 209 1.34 5.17 -14.83
N VAL A 210 0.62 4.07 -14.99
CA VAL A 210 0.69 3.21 -16.16
C VAL A 210 -0.70 2.88 -16.67
N TRP A 211 -0.80 2.69 -17.98
CA TRP A 211 -1.86 1.89 -18.56
C TRP A 211 -1.44 0.42 -18.44
N LYS A 212 -2.19 -0.35 -17.66
CA LYS A 212 -2.05 -1.81 -17.59
C LYS A 212 -2.94 -2.43 -18.66
N ILE A 213 -2.33 -3.16 -19.58
CA ILE A 213 -2.96 -3.62 -20.82
C ILE A 213 -2.78 -5.12 -20.93
N ASN A 214 -3.88 -5.86 -20.98
CA ASN A 214 -3.89 -7.31 -21.14
C ASN A 214 -4.26 -7.67 -22.58
N LEU A 215 -3.32 -8.29 -23.28
CA LEU A 215 -3.46 -8.77 -24.66
C LEU A 215 -3.38 -10.29 -24.65
N ALA A 216 -4.31 -10.96 -25.33
CA ALA A 216 -4.31 -12.41 -25.44
C ALA A 216 -4.69 -12.88 -26.84
N ASN A 217 -4.04 -13.92 -27.32
CA ASN A 217 -4.51 -14.72 -28.45
C ASN A 217 -4.82 -16.13 -27.95
N ARG A 218 -6.07 -16.57 -28.12
CA ARG A 218 -6.54 -17.88 -27.66
C ARG A 218 -6.07 -19.02 -28.57
N GLU A 219 -5.89 -18.76 -29.86
CA GLU A 219 -5.45 -19.76 -30.83
C GLU A 219 -4.00 -20.16 -30.59
N THR A 220 -3.16 -19.18 -30.26
CA THR A 220 -1.74 -19.40 -29.92
C THR A 220 -1.50 -19.59 -28.43
N PHE A 221 -2.56 -19.57 -27.60
CA PHE A 221 -2.50 -19.67 -26.14
C PHE A 221 -1.56 -18.65 -25.48
N ARG A 222 -1.40 -17.47 -26.09
CA ARG A 222 -0.52 -16.40 -25.58
C ARG A 222 -1.32 -15.38 -24.79
N HIS A 223 -0.77 -14.94 -23.67
CA HIS A 223 -1.33 -13.87 -22.86
C HIS A 223 -0.20 -13.04 -22.24
N LYS A 224 -0.28 -11.73 -22.43
CA LYS A 224 0.67 -10.76 -21.87
C LYS A 224 -0.03 -9.58 -21.24
N THR A 225 0.58 -9.11 -20.17
CA THR A 225 0.27 -7.81 -19.59
C THR A 225 1.42 -6.86 -19.80
N TYR A 226 1.13 -5.72 -20.40
CA TYR A 226 2.04 -4.60 -20.59
C TYR A 226 1.67 -3.47 -19.63
N PHE A 227 2.70 -2.82 -19.07
CA PHE A 227 2.55 -1.63 -18.23
C PHE A 227 3.21 -0.46 -18.95
N ILE A 228 2.41 0.30 -19.68
CA ILE A 228 2.87 1.42 -20.50
C ILE A 228 2.81 2.70 -19.67
N ASN A 229 3.91 3.43 -19.57
CA ASN A 229 3.97 4.68 -18.82
C ASN A 229 2.95 5.69 -19.35
N ALA A 230 1.99 6.06 -18.51
CA ALA A 230 0.87 6.91 -18.91
C ALA A 230 1.28 8.38 -19.17
N ARG A 231 2.57 8.74 -19.00
CA ARG A 231 3.10 10.07 -19.30
C ARG A 231 3.85 10.15 -20.62
N ASN A 232 4.56 9.09 -21.03
CA ASN A 232 5.47 9.14 -22.18
C ASN A 232 5.39 7.93 -23.13
N GLY A 233 4.49 6.97 -22.88
CA GLY A 233 4.29 5.83 -23.77
C GLY A 233 5.36 4.75 -23.70
N LYS A 234 6.41 4.89 -22.88
CA LYS A 234 7.46 3.87 -22.75
C LYS A 234 6.97 2.68 -21.94
N LEU A 235 7.40 1.48 -22.33
CA LEU A 235 7.22 0.27 -21.53
C LEU A 235 7.94 0.40 -20.19
N VAL A 236 7.23 0.21 -19.08
CA VAL A 236 7.81 0.18 -17.72
C VAL A 236 8.08 -1.25 -17.28
N TYR A 237 7.15 -2.14 -17.60
CA TYR A 237 7.20 -3.55 -17.21
C TYR A 237 6.30 -4.38 -18.14
N GLN A 238 6.60 -5.66 -18.27
CA GLN A 238 5.72 -6.64 -18.91
C GLN A 238 5.81 -7.97 -18.19
N ARG A 239 4.75 -8.77 -18.29
CA ARG A 239 4.72 -10.14 -17.75
C ARG A 239 3.86 -11.05 -18.61
N VAL A 240 4.22 -12.33 -18.63
CA VAL A 240 3.34 -13.39 -19.11
C VAL A 240 2.42 -13.77 -17.97
N ASP A 241 1.12 -13.82 -18.26
CA ASP A 241 0.11 -14.17 -17.26
C ASP A 241 -0.47 -15.54 -17.59
N ALA A 242 -0.64 -16.39 -16.57
CA ALA A 242 -1.26 -17.70 -16.75
C ALA A 242 -2.67 -17.55 -17.32
N ILE A 243 -3.02 -18.37 -18.32
CA ILE A 243 -4.32 -18.35 -19.01
C ILE A 243 -5.48 -18.53 -18.02
N SER A 244 -5.28 -19.27 -16.93
CA SER A 244 -6.27 -19.50 -15.87
C SER A 244 -6.63 -18.24 -15.06
N SER A 245 -5.81 -17.18 -15.09
CA SER A 245 -6.06 -15.94 -14.34
C SER A 245 -7.22 -15.08 -14.88
N LEU A 246 -7.72 -15.39 -16.08
CA LEU A 246 -8.85 -14.70 -16.71
C LEU A 246 -10.20 -15.44 -16.52
N GLY A 247 -10.18 -16.68 -16.02
CA GLY A 247 -11.34 -17.60 -16.06
C GLY A 247 -12.36 -17.47 -14.92
N LYS A 248 -12.07 -16.74 -13.82
CA LYS A 248 -12.99 -16.71 -12.66
C LYS A 248 -14.17 -15.72 -12.78
N LYS A 249 -14.28 -14.96 -13.87
CA LYS A 249 -15.33 -13.92 -14.00
C LYS A 249 -16.62 -14.40 -14.69
N ASN A 250 -16.62 -15.56 -15.34
CA ASN A 250 -17.74 -16.05 -16.17
C ASN A 250 -18.20 -17.48 -15.82
N MET A 251 -18.20 -17.85 -14.54
CA MET A 251 -18.97 -19.01 -14.07
C MET A 251 -20.07 -18.53 -13.13
N LYS A 252 -21.18 -18.13 -13.73
CA LYS A 252 -22.52 -18.17 -13.16
C LYS A 252 -23.40 -18.93 -14.14
#